data_AF-A0A8S2U6J9-F1
#
_entry.id   AF-A0A8S2U6J9-F1
#
_cell.length_a   1.000
_cell.length_b   1.000
_cell.length_c   1.000
_cell.angle_alpha   90.00
_cell.angle_beta   90.00
_cell.angle_gamma   90.00
#
_symmetry.space_group_name_H-M   'P 1'
#
loop_
_entity.id
_entity.type
_entity.pdbx_description
1 polymer ?
#
loop_
_entity_poly.entity_id
_entity_poly.type
_entity_poly.pdbx_seq_one_letter_code
_entity_poly.pdbx_strand_id
1 'polypeptide(L)'
;MEGTVLHCCIAVIQSSSRWLSSPMPDTIIPYPFTLYPSPFPYHEYENACRMQYGINKLIYRLASNIDLLDSVLLGLVDCDDFVRKLQDISQQIQNLPYKSVAEGCIIRTDYMLQTNVNEEHFHKTRLRLIEINTIAVGLGGAAKLMSQWHKYERVIQEKIIVFYPFLKALN
;
A
#
# COMPACT_ATOMS: atom_id res chain seq x y z
N MET A 1 8.84 0.21 -29.06
CA MET A 1 8.52 0.90 -27.78
C MET A 1 7.78 -0.10 -26.92
N GLU A 2 8.52 -0.83 -26.09
CA GLU A 2 7.95 -1.85 -25.21
C GLU A 2 7.12 -1.15 -24.12
N GLY A 3 5.81 -1.34 -24.16
CA GLY A 3 4.89 -0.82 -23.17
C GLY A 3 5.06 -1.59 -21.86
N THR A 4 5.97 -1.12 -21.00
CA THR A 4 6.08 -1.61 -19.62
C THR A 4 4.82 -1.21 -18.86
N VAL A 5 3.78 -2.05 -18.91
CA VAL A 5 2.66 -1.96 -17.97
C VAL A 5 3.25 -2.19 -16.58
N LEU A 6 3.41 -1.10 -15.83
CA LEU A 6 3.94 -1.14 -14.47
C LEU A 6 2.87 -1.65 -13.53
N HIS A 7 3.23 -2.71 -12.83
CA HIS A 7 2.41 -3.38 -11.85
C HIS A 7 2.36 -2.53 -10.59
N CYS A 8 1.50 -1.51 -10.56
CA CYS A 8 1.05 -0.96 -9.30
C CYS A 8 0.11 -2.00 -8.68
N CYS A 9 0.62 -2.74 -7.68
CA CYS A 9 -0.22 -3.62 -6.88
C CYS A 9 -1.11 -2.75 -6.00
N ILE A 10 -2.22 -2.27 -6.55
CA ILE A 10 -3.36 -1.86 -5.72
C ILE A 10 -3.87 -3.15 -5.10
N ALA A 11 -3.54 -3.37 -3.83
CA ALA A 11 -4.18 -4.40 -3.04
C ALA A 11 -5.64 -3.96 -2.84
N VAL A 12 -6.51 -4.31 -3.78
CA VAL A 12 -7.94 -4.25 -3.58
C VAL A 12 -8.26 -5.36 -2.59
N ILE A 13 -8.28 -5.03 -1.29
CA ILE A 13 -8.95 -5.86 -0.30
C ILE A 13 -10.44 -5.62 -0.51
N GLN A 14 -11.02 -6.24 -1.54
CA GLN A 14 -12.45 -6.47 -1.52
C GLN A 14 -12.69 -7.52 -0.44
N SER A 15 -13.29 -7.11 0.67
CA SER A 15 -13.90 -8.05 1.61
C SER A 15 -15.13 -8.68 0.95
N SER A 16 -14.96 -9.43 -0.14
CA SER A 16 -15.98 -10.38 -0.54
C SER A 16 -15.81 -11.60 0.36
N SER A 17 -16.14 -11.42 1.65
CA SER A 17 -16.52 -12.51 2.55
C SER A 17 -17.87 -13.04 2.07
N ARG A 18 -17.87 -13.65 0.87
CA ARG A 18 -18.89 -14.62 0.52
C ARG A 18 -18.58 -15.81 1.40
N TRP A 19 -19.39 -16.00 2.44
CA TRP A 19 -19.28 -17.02 3.48
C TRP A 19 -19.17 -18.43 2.88
N LEU A 20 -17.98 -18.81 2.42
CA LEU A 20 -17.53 -20.18 2.50
C LEU A 20 -17.34 -20.44 4.00
N SER A 21 -18.01 -21.45 4.53
CA SER A 21 -17.91 -21.92 5.92
C SER A 21 -16.50 -21.69 6.46
N SER A 22 -16.38 -21.06 7.64
CA SER A 22 -15.08 -20.70 8.23
C SER A 22 -14.08 -21.85 8.02
N PRO A 23 -12.97 -21.61 7.30
CA PRO A 23 -11.99 -22.65 7.07
C PRO A 23 -11.54 -23.20 8.42
N MET A 24 -11.38 -24.52 8.51
CA MET A 24 -10.84 -25.16 9.70
C MET A 24 -9.49 -24.50 10.05
N PRO A 25 -9.12 -24.42 11.34
CA PRO A 25 -7.94 -23.67 11.80
C PRO A 25 -6.63 -23.98 11.05
N ASP A 26 -6.51 -25.19 10.51
CA ASP A 26 -5.31 -25.69 9.83
C ASP A 26 -5.38 -25.61 8.28
N THR A 27 -6.37 -24.90 7.72
CA THR A 27 -6.55 -24.81 6.27
C THR A 27 -5.86 -23.57 5.71
N ILE A 28 -4.97 -23.77 4.72
CA ILE A 28 -4.36 -22.67 3.95
C ILE A 28 -5.23 -22.44 2.71
N ILE A 29 -5.78 -21.23 2.59
CA ILE A 29 -6.50 -20.78 1.40
C ILE A 29 -5.66 -19.76 0.61
N PRO A 30 -5.85 -19.65 -0.72
CA PRO A 30 -5.20 -18.61 -1.51
C PRO A 30 -5.53 -17.21 -0.99
N TYR A 31 -4.53 -16.33 -0.94
CA TYR A 31 -4.73 -14.92 -0.63
C TYR A 31 -5.61 -14.26 -1.71
N PRO A 32 -6.57 -13.38 -1.38
CA PRO A 32 -7.35 -12.67 -2.39
C PRO A 32 -6.45 -11.84 -3.32
N PHE A 33 -6.59 -12.02 -4.63
CA PHE A 33 -5.80 -11.29 -5.63
C PHE A 33 -6.65 -10.89 -6.84
N THR A 34 -6.23 -9.84 -7.55
CA THR A 34 -6.83 -9.48 -8.84
C THR A 34 -6.25 -10.36 -9.93
N LEU A 35 -7.08 -10.88 -10.84
CA LEU A 35 -6.57 -11.70 -11.95
C LEU A 35 -5.61 -10.91 -12.85
N TYR A 36 -5.93 -9.63 -13.08
CA TYR A 36 -5.15 -8.70 -13.88
C TYR A 36 -4.54 -7.57 -13.04
N PRO A 37 -3.40 -7.01 -13.45
CA PRO A 37 -2.89 -5.79 -12.85
C PRO A 37 -3.83 -4.62 -13.14
N SER A 38 -3.98 -3.71 -12.18
CA SER A 38 -4.74 -2.47 -12.41
C SER A 38 -3.91 -1.51 -13.27
N PRO A 39 -4.47 -0.92 -14.35
CA PRO A 39 -3.79 0.13 -15.11
C PRO A 39 -3.46 1.32 -14.22
N PHE A 40 -2.23 1.82 -14.30
CA PHE A 40 -1.78 2.96 -13.51
C PHE A 40 -0.90 3.89 -14.36
N PRO A 41 -1.11 5.23 -14.33
CA PRO A 41 -0.29 6.16 -15.09
C PRO A 41 1.17 6.12 -14.64
N TYR A 42 2.09 5.88 -15.58
CA TYR A 42 3.50 5.72 -15.26
C TYR A 42 4.10 6.92 -14.52
N HIS A 43 3.79 8.13 -15.00
CA HIS A 43 4.29 9.37 -14.41
C HIS A 43 3.85 9.54 -12.94
N GLU A 44 2.64 9.11 -12.58
CA GLU A 44 2.19 9.17 -11.18
C GLU A 44 2.83 8.09 -10.31
N TYR A 45 3.16 6.93 -10.89
CA TYR A 45 3.92 5.90 -10.18
C TYR A 45 5.33 6.41 -9.83
N GLU A 46 6.03 7.00 -10.81
CA GLU A 46 7.34 7.61 -10.56
C GLU A 46 7.26 8.75 -9.54
N ASN A 47 6.20 9.56 -9.60
CA ASN A 47 5.94 10.62 -8.65
C ASN A 47 5.83 10.06 -7.21
N ALA A 48 5.01 9.01 -7.01
CA ALA A 48 4.88 8.34 -5.71
C ALA A 48 6.24 7.83 -5.18
N CYS A 49 7.03 7.14 -6.03
CA CYS A 49 8.35 6.64 -5.67
C CYS A 49 9.31 7.77 -5.27
N ARG A 50 9.32 8.89 -6.01
CA ARG A 50 10.18 10.05 -5.73
C ARG A 50 9.79 10.75 -4.42
N MET A 51 8.50 10.85 -4.12
CA MET A 51 8.01 11.51 -2.90
C MET A 51 8.35 10.72 -1.62
N GLN A 52 8.42 9.39 -1.69
CA GLN A 52 8.60 8.54 -0.50
C GLN A 52 9.82 8.93 0.35
N TYR A 53 10.96 9.28 -0.26
CA TYR A 53 12.15 9.72 0.48
C TYR A 53 11.91 11.03 1.24
N GLY A 54 11.20 11.98 0.63
CA GLY A 54 10.81 13.24 1.26
C GLY A 54 9.87 13.00 2.44
N ILE A 55 8.87 12.13 2.26
CA ILE A 55 7.90 11.76 3.30
C ILE A 55 8.61 11.06 4.46
N ASN A 56 9.54 10.13 4.19
CA ASN A 56 10.30 9.46 5.25
C ASN A 56 11.04 10.47 6.14
N LYS A 57 11.71 11.46 5.54
CA LYS A 57 12.39 12.51 6.30
C LYS A 57 11.42 13.41 7.06
N LEU A 58 10.28 13.76 6.45
CA LEU A 58 9.26 14.58 7.09
C LEU A 58 8.73 13.87 8.34
N ILE A 59 8.28 12.63 8.19
CA ILE A 59 7.73 11.83 9.29
C ILE A 59 8.79 11.59 10.37
N TYR A 60 10.02 11.27 10.00
CA TYR A 60 11.11 11.13 10.97
C TYR A 60 11.29 12.41 11.78
N ARG A 61 11.39 13.58 11.13
CA ARG A 61 11.56 14.86 11.82
C ARG A 61 10.38 15.23 12.70
N LEU A 62 9.15 14.93 12.26
CA LEU A 62 7.95 15.15 13.05
C LEU A 62 7.95 14.25 14.29
N ALA A 63 8.27 12.96 14.13
CA ALA A 63 8.34 12.00 15.22
C ALA A 63 9.44 12.32 16.24
N SER A 64 10.58 12.89 15.80
CA SER A 64 11.65 13.32 16.69
C SER A 64 11.36 14.64 17.43
N ASN A 65 10.31 15.38 17.04
CA ASN A 65 9.94 16.64 17.69
C ASN A 65 8.78 16.40 18.67
N ILE A 66 9.11 15.97 19.88
CA ILE A 66 8.09 15.56 20.84
C ILE A 66 7.24 16.74 21.33
N ASP A 67 7.82 17.91 21.53
CA ASP A 67 7.07 19.11 21.92
C ASP A 67 5.97 19.43 20.91
N LEU A 68 6.26 19.31 19.61
CA LEU A 68 5.27 19.47 18.56
C LEU A 68 4.20 18.37 18.63
N LEU A 69 4.60 17.12 18.81
CA LEU A 69 3.66 15.99 18.89
C LEU A 69 2.69 16.17 20.06
N ASP A 70 3.20 16.52 21.24
CA ASP A 70 2.41 16.77 22.44
C ASP A 70 1.45 17.96 22.25
N SER A 71 1.89 19.01 21.57
CA SER A 71 1.04 20.17 21.27
C SER A 71 -0.14 19.83 20.34
N VAL A 72 0.06 18.94 19.37
CA VAL A 72 -0.97 18.54 18.40
C VAL A 72 -1.94 17.54 19.02
N LEU A 73 -1.47 16.68 19.94
CA LEU A 73 -2.28 15.64 20.58
C LEU A 73 -3.04 16.13 21.81
N LEU A 74 -2.76 17.33 22.32
CA LEU A 74 -3.29 17.83 23.60
C LEU A 74 -4.82 17.68 23.73
N GLY A 75 -5.58 18.06 22.69
CA GLY A 75 -7.04 17.95 22.70
C GLY A 75 -7.59 16.53 22.51
N LEU A 76 -6.78 15.61 21.99
CA LEU A 76 -7.17 14.21 21.78
C LEU A 76 -6.95 13.37 23.03
N VAL A 77 -5.91 13.68 23.80
CA VAL A 77 -5.55 12.98 25.04
C VAL A 77 -6.68 13.06 26.05
N ASP A 78 -7.44 14.17 26.08
CA ASP A 78 -8.57 14.33 27.00
C ASP A 78 -9.75 13.40 26.67
N CYS A 79 -9.97 13.10 25.38
CA CYS A 79 -11.15 12.37 24.91
C CYS A 79 -10.88 10.93 24.43
N ASP A 80 -9.61 10.53 24.27
CA ASP A 80 -9.21 9.20 23.79
C ASP A 80 -8.16 8.55 24.72
N ASP A 81 -8.61 7.55 25.48
CA ASP A 81 -7.76 6.83 26.43
C ASP A 81 -6.67 5.98 25.78
N PHE A 82 -6.83 5.58 24.52
CA PHE A 82 -5.78 4.88 23.79
C PHE A 82 -4.65 5.85 23.45
N VAL A 83 -4.98 7.04 22.92
CA VAL A 83 -3.99 8.08 22.62
C VAL A 83 -3.28 8.57 23.89
N ARG A 84 -4.03 8.78 24.99
CA ARG A 84 -3.47 9.13 26.31
C ARG A 84 -2.37 8.17 26.74
N LYS A 85 -2.63 6.86 26.68
CA LYS A 85 -1.66 5.83 27.06
C LYS A 85 -0.42 5.83 26.17
N LEU A 86 -0.56 6.10 24.88
CA LEU A 86 0.60 6.22 23.97
C LEU A 86 1.46 7.43 24.32
N GLN A 87 0.84 8.56 24.66
CA GLN A 87 1.56 9.76 25.10
C GLN A 87 2.29 9.50 26.43
N ASP A 88 1.63 8.87 27.40
CA ASP A 88 2.25 8.52 28.70
C ASP A 88 3.53 7.69 28.50
N ILE A 89 3.50 6.69 27.61
CA ILE A 89 4.67 5.89 27.25
C ILE A 89 5.78 6.76 26.64
N SER A 90 5.42 7.65 25.71
CA SER A 90 6.38 8.56 25.07
C SER A 90 7.09 9.48 26.08
N GLN A 91 6.34 10.04 27.04
CA GLN A 91 6.89 10.88 28.11
C GLN A 91 7.78 10.08 29.07
N GLN A 92 7.39 8.85 29.42
CA GLN A 92 8.23 7.97 30.25
C GLN A 92 9.57 7.69 29.59
N ILE A 93 9.58 7.41 28.27
CA ILE A 93 10.80 7.15 27.51
C ILE A 93 11.72 8.37 27.48
N GLN A 94 11.18 9.58 27.36
CA GLN A 94 11.98 10.81 27.36
C GLN A 94 12.74 11.05 28.67
N ASN A 95 12.17 10.61 29.79
CA ASN A 95 12.74 10.75 31.13
C ASN A 95 13.77 9.66 31.47
N LEU A 96 13.97 8.67 30.60
CA LEU A 96 14.96 7.63 30.82
C LEU A 96 16.39 8.18 30.70
N PRO A 97 17.33 7.75 31.57
CA PRO A 97 18.73 8.20 31.54
C PRO A 97 19.51 7.66 30.32
N TYR A 98 18.93 6.72 29.57
CA TYR A 98 19.53 6.12 28.38
C TYR A 98 18.58 6.27 27.20
N LYS A 99 19.10 6.72 26.06
CA LYS A 99 18.36 6.81 24.79
C LYS A 99 18.88 5.74 23.84
N SER A 100 17.99 5.22 22.98
CA SER A 100 18.40 4.31 21.91
C SER A 100 19.45 4.97 21.03
N VAL A 101 20.48 4.22 20.64
CA VAL A 101 21.56 4.70 19.76
C VAL A 101 21.13 4.66 18.29
N ALA A 102 20.05 3.93 17.97
CA ALA A 102 19.53 3.81 16.61
C ALA A 102 17.99 3.77 16.59
N GLU A 103 17.42 4.49 15.63
CA GLU A 103 15.99 4.49 15.35
C GLU A 103 15.78 4.19 13.85
N GLY A 104 14.73 3.43 13.55
CA GLY A 104 14.37 3.06 12.19
C GLY A 104 12.87 3.03 12.04
N CYS A 105 12.38 3.41 10.85
CA CYS A 105 10.96 3.42 10.55
C CYS A 105 10.70 2.77 9.19
N ILE A 106 9.66 1.95 9.13
CA ILE A 106 9.10 1.43 7.88
C ILE A 106 7.79 2.18 7.67
N ILE A 107 7.71 2.94 6.58
CA ILE A 107 6.57 3.80 6.27
C ILE A 107 5.97 3.34 4.95
N ARG A 108 4.64 3.20 4.92
CA ARG A 108 3.88 3.04 3.67
C ARG A 108 3.01 4.26 3.45
N THR A 109 3.01 4.75 2.22
CA THR A 109 2.15 5.85 1.80
C THR A 109 1.15 5.31 0.78
N ASP A 110 -0.12 5.45 1.09
CA ASP A 110 -1.21 4.91 0.30
C ASP A 110 -1.85 6.05 -0.50
N TYR A 111 -1.97 5.84 -1.82
CA TYR A 111 -2.45 6.86 -2.75
C TYR A 111 -3.64 6.37 -3.56
N MET A 112 -4.47 7.33 -4.01
CA MET A 112 -5.51 7.10 -5.00
C MET A 112 -5.40 8.11 -6.14
N LEU A 113 -5.84 7.70 -7.33
CA LEU A 113 -5.94 8.59 -8.47
C LEU A 113 -7.26 9.36 -8.39
N GLN A 114 -7.17 10.69 -8.36
CA GLN A 114 -8.33 11.54 -8.55
C GLN A 114 -8.62 11.66 -10.05
N THR A 115 -9.78 11.16 -10.48
CA THR A 115 -10.33 11.35 -11.82
C THR A 115 -11.34 12.50 -11.80
N ASN A 116 -11.37 13.32 -12.85
CA ASN A 116 -12.47 14.26 -13.07
C ASN A 116 -13.58 13.52 -13.80
N VAL A 117 -14.79 13.49 -13.22
CA VAL A 117 -15.96 12.75 -13.75
C VAL A 117 -16.35 13.20 -15.17
N ASN A 118 -15.91 14.40 -15.58
CA ASN A 118 -16.25 15.02 -16.87
C ASN A 118 -15.12 14.93 -17.91
N GLU A 119 -14.01 14.24 -17.63
CA GLU A 119 -12.88 14.13 -18.57
C GLU A 119 -12.67 12.66 -18.95
N GLU A 120 -13.00 12.30 -20.20
CA GLU A 120 -12.81 10.95 -20.77
C GLU A 120 -11.34 10.48 -20.81
N HIS A 121 -10.37 11.38 -20.55
CA HIS A 121 -8.96 11.10 -20.75
C HIS A 121 -8.25 10.75 -19.43
N PHE A 122 -7.77 9.50 -19.36
CA PHE A 122 -6.91 8.96 -18.29
C PHE A 122 -5.66 9.83 -18.00
N HIS A 123 -5.27 10.69 -18.93
CA HIS A 123 -4.09 11.56 -18.90
C HIS A 123 -4.17 12.77 -17.94
N LYS A 124 -5.33 13.05 -17.34
CA LYS A 124 -5.50 14.14 -16.34
C LYS A 124 -5.76 13.65 -14.93
N THR A 125 -5.47 12.38 -14.66
CA THR A 125 -5.52 11.84 -13.30
C THR A 125 -4.42 12.46 -12.45
N ARG A 126 -4.75 12.78 -11.20
CA ARG A 126 -3.77 13.30 -10.22
C ARG A 126 -3.63 12.34 -9.06
N LEU A 127 -2.40 12.07 -8.67
CA LEU A 127 -2.12 11.28 -7.47
C LEU A 127 -2.48 12.06 -6.20
N ARG A 128 -3.24 11.43 -5.30
CA ARG A 128 -3.59 11.97 -3.99
C ARG A 128 -3.15 11.02 -2.89
N LEU A 129 -2.41 11.54 -1.93
CA LEU A 129 -2.07 10.83 -0.70
C LEU A 129 -3.33 10.70 0.17
N ILE A 130 -3.66 9.47 0.54
CA ILE A 130 -4.84 9.15 1.35
C ILE A 130 -4.43 8.82 2.78
N GLU A 131 -3.35 8.06 2.95
CA GLU A 131 -2.92 7.60 4.26
C GLU A 131 -1.39 7.46 4.35
N ILE A 132 -0.85 7.73 5.55
CA ILE A 132 0.54 7.43 5.92
C ILE A 132 0.50 6.43 7.07
N ASN A 133 0.95 5.22 6.80
CA ASN A 133 1.04 4.13 7.76
C ASN A 133 2.48 4.04 8.30
N THR A 134 2.66 4.24 9.60
CA THR A 134 3.98 4.23 10.29
C THR A 134 4.14 3.06 11.26
N ILE A 135 3.09 2.27 11.49
CA ILE A 135 3.07 1.10 12.36
C ILE A 135 2.44 -0.08 11.63
N ALA A 136 2.92 -1.30 11.93
CA ALA A 136 2.38 -2.55 11.39
C ALA A 136 2.24 -2.54 9.84
N VAL A 137 3.25 -2.00 9.16
CA VAL A 137 3.24 -1.85 7.69
C VAL A 137 3.33 -3.22 7.02
N GLY A 138 2.17 -3.73 6.57
CA GLY A 138 2.04 -5.01 5.88
C GLY A 138 2.17 -4.93 4.36
N LEU A 139 1.85 -6.05 3.69
CA LEU A 139 1.74 -6.23 2.23
C LEU A 139 3.03 -6.22 1.41
N GLY A 140 4.19 -5.90 1.97
CA GLY A 140 5.46 -5.91 1.20
C GLY A 140 5.76 -7.26 0.53
N GLY A 141 5.56 -8.37 1.24
CA GLY A 141 5.72 -9.71 0.69
C GLY A 141 4.64 -10.08 -0.34
N ALA A 142 3.38 -9.78 -0.02
CA ALA A 142 2.24 -10.06 -0.91
C ALA A 142 2.34 -9.29 -2.23
N ALA A 143 2.75 -8.02 -2.20
CA ALA A 143 2.94 -7.19 -3.40
C ALA A 143 4.00 -7.78 -4.35
N LYS A 144 5.09 -8.32 -3.81
CA LYS A 144 6.11 -9.02 -4.62
C LYS A 144 5.53 -10.26 -5.29
N LEU A 145 4.83 -11.10 -4.54
CA LEU A 145 4.22 -12.33 -5.06
C LEU A 145 3.16 -12.03 -6.12
N MET A 146 2.31 -11.03 -5.88
CA MET A 146 1.28 -10.58 -6.81
C MET A 146 1.90 -10.05 -8.11
N SER A 147 2.97 -9.25 -8.02
CA SER A 147 3.72 -8.76 -9.18
C SER A 147 4.31 -9.90 -10.01
N GLN A 148 4.81 -10.96 -9.36
CA GLN A 148 5.34 -12.15 -10.03
C GLN A 148 4.22 -12.94 -10.71
N TRP A 149 3.09 -13.11 -10.04
CA TRP A 149 1.92 -13.77 -10.61
C TRP A 149 1.43 -13.02 -11.84
N HIS A 150 1.14 -11.72 -11.78
CA HIS A 150 0.71 -10.96 -12.98
C HIS A 150 1.69 -11.03 -14.16
N LYS A 151 2.99 -11.25 -13.92
CA LYS A 151 3.97 -11.49 -15.00
C LYS A 151 3.81 -12.87 -15.63
N TYR A 152 3.62 -13.90 -14.80
CA TYR A 152 3.39 -15.26 -15.28
C TYR A 152 2.05 -15.39 -16.01
N GLU A 153 1.01 -14.71 -15.51
CA GLU A 153 -0.33 -14.64 -16.12
C GLU A 153 -0.24 -14.11 -17.56
N ARG A 154 0.44 -12.99 -17.75
CA ARG A 154 0.66 -12.36 -19.07
C ARG A 154 1.26 -13.34 -20.09
N VAL A 155 2.29 -14.12 -19.67
CA VAL A 155 2.94 -15.10 -20.55
C VAL A 155 1.97 -16.21 -20.96
N ILE A 156 1.10 -16.67 -20.05
CA ILE A 156 0.07 -17.66 -20.38
C ILE A 156 -0.90 -17.09 -21.41
N GLN A 157 -1.36 -15.85 -21.21
CA GLN A 157 -2.31 -15.21 -22.12
C GLN A 157 -1.75 -15.09 -23.54
N GLU A 158 -0.51 -14.61 -23.67
CA GLU A 158 0.16 -14.49 -24.96
C GLU A 158 0.20 -15.83 -25.70
N LYS A 159 0.51 -16.92 -24.98
CA LYS A 159 0.49 -18.27 -25.57
C LYS A 159 -0.92 -18.71 -25.96
N ILE A 160 -1.90 -18.54 -25.08
CA ILE A 160 -3.29 -18.91 -25.39
C ILE A 160 -3.77 -18.15 -26.62
N ILE A 161 -3.55 -16.83 -26.70
CA ILE A 161 -3.97 -16.01 -27.84
C ILE A 161 -3.32 -16.50 -29.14
N VAL A 162 -2.04 -16.90 -29.10
CA VAL A 162 -1.34 -17.42 -30.29
C VAL A 162 -1.85 -18.80 -30.70
N PHE A 163 -2.12 -19.70 -29.75
CA PHE A 163 -2.53 -21.09 -30.04
C PHE A 163 -4.04 -21.28 -30.21
N TYR A 164 -4.86 -20.36 -29.70
CA TYR A 164 -6.32 -20.46 -29.73
C TYR A 164 -6.90 -20.56 -31.15
N PRO A 165 -6.42 -19.79 -32.15
CA PRO A 165 -6.85 -19.97 -33.54
C PRO A 165 -6.55 -21.37 -34.10
N PHE A 166 -5.40 -21.97 -33.74
CA PHE A 166 -5.01 -23.31 -34.18
C PHE A 166 -5.85 -24.39 -33.49
N LEU A 167 -6.11 -24.26 -32.19
CA LEU A 167 -6.98 -25.17 -31.44
C LEU A 167 -8.43 -25.12 -31.94
N LYS A 168 -8.91 -23.94 -32.33
CA LYS A 168 -10.23 -23.77 -32.93
C LYS A 168 -10.34 -24.40 -34.32
N ALA A 169 -9.24 -24.49 -35.07
CA ALA A 169 -9.20 -25.12 -36.40
C ALA A 169 -9.11 -26.66 -36.36
N LEU A 170 -8.88 -27.25 -35.17
CA LEU A 170 -8.83 -28.70 -34.95
C LEU A 170 -10.18 -29.31 -34.51
N ASN A 171 -11.18 -28.46 -34.29
CA ASN A 171 -12.59 -28.83 -34.05
C ASN A 171 -13.46 -28.35 -35.21
#